data_AF-A0A0Q6SGP4-F1
#
_entry.id   AF-A0A0Q6SGP4-F1
#
_cell.length_a   1.000
_cell.length_b   1.000
_cell.length_c   1.000
_cell.angle_alpha   90.00
_cell.angle_beta   90.00
_cell.angle_gamma   90.00
#
_symmetry.space_group_name_H-M   'P 1'
#
loop_
_entity.id
_entity.type
_entity.pdbx_description
1 polymer ?
#
loop_
_entity_poly.entity_id
_entity_poly.type
_entity_poly.pdbx_seq_one_letter_code
_entity_poly.pdbx_strand_id
1 'polypeptide(L)'
;MSNYDRWDRKVFRECGPAVAFVDVESPDGTRGIGSAFHVGEGIYVTARHVVDGQKILCVNHVVEVPSEKNLGDRLDEVGDDLPRRQLPLTGPFFHPDPNIDIACFTLVWYPPTEIELGFHCKELPYGNYDFLLDQCLIMGFPPVPFSSEPILVATLGEVNACVKRYDHAFDHYIVSSMARGGFSGGPAIVRFNESLPVGVGTMALGLVTESLGKNNEPVELGFMTILTAEPIHECIEHNKDKLFKKTTD
;
A
#
# COMPACT_ATOMS: atom_id res chain seq x y z
N MET A 1 -8.50 -29.62 7.99
CA MET A 1 -7.87 -28.56 7.18
C MET A 1 -6.43 -28.43 7.63
N SER A 2 -5.47 -28.50 6.70
CA SER A 2 -4.05 -28.30 7.00
C SER A 2 -3.84 -26.84 7.45
N ASN A 3 -3.02 -26.60 8.48
CA ASN A 3 -2.62 -25.26 8.95
C ASN A 3 -1.95 -24.38 7.87
N TYR A 4 -1.70 -24.94 6.67
CA TYR A 4 -1.11 -24.25 5.52
C TYR A 4 -2.13 -23.56 4.60
N ASP A 5 -3.43 -23.82 4.75
CA ASP A 5 -4.49 -23.32 3.86
C ASP A 5 -5.22 -22.09 4.42
N ARG A 6 -4.52 -21.36 5.30
CA ARG A 6 -5.01 -20.09 5.84
C ARG A 6 -4.92 -19.00 4.78
N TRP A 7 -6.05 -18.38 4.47
CA TRP A 7 -6.17 -17.37 3.42
C TRP A 7 -5.19 -16.21 3.62
N ASP A 8 -5.05 -15.74 4.85
CA ASP A 8 -4.23 -14.60 5.23
C ASP A 8 -2.75 -14.86 4.95
N ARG A 9 -2.29 -16.09 5.22
CA ARG A 9 -0.91 -16.50 4.92
C ARG A 9 -0.67 -16.63 3.42
N LYS A 10 -1.69 -17.06 2.67
CA LYS A 10 -1.61 -17.17 1.21
C LYS A 10 -1.52 -15.78 0.57
N VAL A 11 -2.42 -14.86 0.95
CA VAL A 11 -2.41 -13.47 0.50
C VAL A 11 -1.12 -12.77 0.90
N PHE A 12 -0.63 -12.96 2.14
CA PHE A 12 0.65 -12.39 2.56
C PHE A 12 1.82 -12.85 1.68
N ARG A 13 1.90 -14.14 1.34
CA ARG A 13 2.99 -14.66 0.48
C ARG A 13 2.88 -14.17 -0.96
N GLU A 14 1.66 -14.11 -1.49
CA GLU A 14 1.44 -13.77 -2.89
C GLU A 14 1.49 -12.27 -3.13
N CYS A 15 0.86 -11.46 -2.28
CA CYS A 15 0.79 -10.00 -2.41
C CYS A 15 1.89 -9.25 -1.65
N GLY A 16 2.51 -9.86 -0.64
CA GLY A 16 3.60 -9.24 0.14
C GLY A 16 4.76 -8.70 -0.71
N PRO A 17 5.23 -9.43 -1.77
CA PRO A 17 6.24 -8.91 -2.68
C PRO A 17 5.85 -7.59 -3.36
N ALA A 18 4.56 -7.33 -3.60
CA ALA A 18 4.09 -6.09 -4.22
C ALA A 18 4.12 -4.88 -3.28
N VAL A 19 4.35 -5.07 -1.97
CA VAL A 19 4.42 -3.98 -0.98
C VAL A 19 5.86 -3.53 -0.81
N ALA A 20 6.08 -2.22 -0.86
CA ALA A 20 7.37 -1.57 -0.71
C ALA A 20 7.35 -0.59 0.47
N PHE A 21 8.51 -0.37 1.09
CA PHE A 21 8.67 0.75 2.02
C PHE A 21 9.15 1.98 1.26
N VAL A 22 8.81 3.15 1.80
CA VAL A 22 9.24 4.45 1.30
C VAL A 22 9.99 5.16 2.43
N ASP A 23 11.33 5.23 2.32
CA ASP A 23 12.19 5.96 3.26
C ASP A 23 12.24 7.42 2.84
N VAL A 24 11.90 8.32 3.76
CA VAL A 24 11.79 9.74 3.48
C VAL A 24 12.50 10.59 4.53
N GLU A 25 12.85 11.80 4.13
CA GLU A 25 13.44 12.81 5.01
C GLU A 25 12.63 14.10 4.90
N SER A 26 12.15 14.57 6.05
CA SER A 26 11.46 15.84 6.20
C SER A 26 12.42 17.01 5.98
N PRO A 27 11.91 18.22 5.66
CA PRO A 27 12.76 19.41 5.47
C PRO A 27 13.63 19.78 6.68
N ASP A 28 13.25 19.34 7.88
CA ASP A 28 13.99 19.52 9.13
C ASP A 28 15.08 18.45 9.34
N GLY A 29 15.24 17.50 8.42
CA GLY A 29 16.17 16.39 8.49
C GLY A 29 15.66 15.16 9.24
N THR A 30 14.41 15.17 9.72
CA THR A 30 13.82 14.03 10.43
C THR A 30 13.53 12.89 9.45
N ARG A 31 13.94 11.66 9.80
CA ARG A 31 13.66 10.45 9.01
C ARG A 31 12.25 9.94 9.27
N GLY A 32 11.57 9.55 8.20
CA GLY A 32 10.26 8.91 8.22
C GLY A 32 10.25 7.65 7.37
N ILE A 33 9.26 6.79 7.62
CA ILE A 33 9.00 5.61 6.79
C ILE A 33 7.50 5.51 6.53
N GLY A 34 7.15 5.26 5.28
CA GLY A 34 5.81 4.91 4.84
C GLY A 34 5.80 3.62 4.05
N SER A 35 4.62 3.24 3.57
CA SER A 35 4.41 2.08 2.72
C SER A 35 3.86 2.51 1.36
N ALA A 36 4.10 1.68 0.35
CA ALA A 36 3.49 1.79 -0.97
C ALA A 36 3.20 0.38 -1.49
N PHE A 37 2.35 0.24 -2.51
CA PHE A 37 2.15 -1.04 -3.16
C PHE A 37 1.95 -0.93 -4.67
N HIS A 38 2.39 -1.98 -5.37
CA HIS A 38 2.34 -2.11 -6.82
C HIS A 38 0.94 -2.54 -7.29
N VAL A 39 0.36 -1.77 -8.22
CA VAL A 39 -0.98 -1.98 -8.78
C VAL A 39 -0.96 -2.33 -10.27
N GLY A 40 0.21 -2.68 -10.80
CA GLY A 40 0.41 -3.05 -12.20
C GLY A 40 1.24 -2.03 -12.98
N GLU A 41 1.89 -2.51 -14.04
CA GLU A 41 2.68 -1.71 -14.99
C GLU A 41 3.76 -0.81 -14.33
N GLY A 42 4.27 -1.23 -13.17
CA GLY A 42 5.27 -0.50 -12.39
C GLY A 42 4.72 0.68 -11.61
N ILE A 43 3.40 0.84 -11.55
CA ILE A 43 2.72 1.91 -10.80
C ILE A 43 2.62 1.51 -9.33
N TYR A 44 3.11 2.39 -8.47
CA TYR A 44 2.98 2.29 -7.02
C TYR A 44 2.09 3.39 -6.52
N VAL A 45 1.30 3.05 -5.51
CA VAL A 45 0.41 3.98 -4.82
C VAL A 45 0.78 4.05 -3.35
N THR A 46 0.65 5.24 -2.77
CA THR A 46 0.95 5.53 -1.36
C THR A 46 0.06 6.65 -0.86
N ALA A 47 0.09 6.91 0.44
CA ALA A 47 -0.57 8.07 1.00
C ALA A 47 0.22 9.35 0.65
N ARG A 48 -0.48 10.43 0.33
CA ARG A 48 0.18 11.68 -0.10
C ARG A 48 1.10 12.24 0.97
N HIS A 49 0.66 12.24 2.23
CA HIS A 49 1.46 12.78 3.35
C HIS A 49 2.80 12.03 3.55
N VAL A 50 2.95 10.81 3.02
CA VAL A 50 4.22 10.07 3.06
C VAL A 50 5.28 10.75 2.18
N VAL A 51 4.87 11.37 1.06
CA VAL A 51 5.81 11.85 0.02
C VAL A 51 5.70 13.34 -0.29
N ASP A 52 4.61 14.02 0.08
CA ASP A 52 4.43 15.45 -0.20
C ASP A 52 5.32 16.33 0.69
N GLY A 53 6.10 17.21 0.07
CA GLY A 53 7.11 18.03 0.76
C GLY A 53 8.28 17.22 1.36
N GLN A 54 8.34 15.92 1.10
CA GLN A 54 9.34 14.99 1.63
C GLN A 54 10.40 14.68 0.58
N LYS A 55 11.65 14.49 1.02
CA LYS A 55 12.70 13.94 0.15
C LYS A 55 12.65 12.42 0.19
N ILE A 56 12.25 11.78 -0.91
CA ILE A 56 12.31 10.31 -1.03
C ILE A 56 13.76 9.88 -1.15
N LEU A 57 14.20 9.07 -0.20
CA LEU A 57 15.57 8.57 -0.11
C LEU A 57 15.72 7.21 -0.79
N CYS A 58 14.75 6.32 -0.57
CA CYS A 58 14.64 5.07 -1.31
C CYS A 58 13.22 4.50 -1.26
N VAL A 59 12.93 3.66 -2.24
CA VAL A 59 11.76 2.78 -2.27
C VAL A 59 12.29 1.38 -2.53
N ASN A 60 11.95 0.41 -1.69
CA ASN A 60 12.45 -0.95 -1.85
C ASN A 60 11.51 -2.00 -1.23
N HIS A 61 11.74 -3.26 -1.59
CA HIS A 61 11.00 -4.44 -1.13
C HIS A 61 11.85 -5.23 -0.13
N VAL A 62 11.20 -5.92 0.81
CA VAL A 62 11.90 -6.74 1.83
C VAL A 62 11.68 -8.24 1.61
N VAL A 63 10.66 -8.62 0.84
CA VAL A 63 10.44 -10.04 0.54
C VAL A 63 11.45 -10.48 -0.50
N GLU A 64 12.28 -11.47 -0.16
CA GLU A 64 13.11 -12.22 -1.11
C GLU A 64 12.21 -12.68 -2.27
N VAL A 65 12.30 -12.03 -3.42
CA VAL A 65 11.68 -12.53 -4.64
C VAL A 65 12.40 -13.84 -4.93
N PRO A 66 11.72 -15.01 -4.96
CA PRO A 66 12.37 -16.25 -5.33
C PRO A 66 13.01 -16.05 -6.69
N SER A 67 14.34 -16.22 -6.75
CA SER A 67 15.10 -16.15 -7.98
C SER A 67 14.75 -17.36 -8.85
N GLU A 68 13.56 -17.35 -9.48
CA GLU A 68 13.26 -18.33 -10.52
C GLU A 68 14.15 -18.04 -11.72
N LYS A 69 15.24 -18.82 -11.78
CA LYS A 69 16.02 -19.22 -12.96
C LYS A 69 15.50 -18.62 -14.27
N ASN A 70 15.99 -17.42 -14.61
CA ASN A 70 16.32 -16.93 -15.96
C ASN A 70 16.56 -15.40 -15.95
N LEU A 71 17.34 -14.91 -14.99
CA LEU A 71 18.04 -13.63 -15.12
C LEU A 71 19.55 -13.87 -14.96
N GLY A 72 20.05 -14.89 -15.68
CA GLY A 72 21.47 -15.03 -15.94
C GLY A 72 21.94 -13.79 -16.68
N ASP A 73 23.04 -13.22 -16.20
CA ASP A 73 23.85 -12.15 -16.78
C ASP A 73 23.75 -10.73 -16.20
N ARG A 74 22.98 -10.48 -15.11
CA ARG A 74 23.08 -9.17 -14.41
C ARG A 74 23.04 -9.16 -12.87
N LEU A 75 22.87 -10.31 -12.21
CA LEU A 75 22.77 -10.37 -10.74
C LEU A 75 23.98 -10.98 -10.03
N ASP A 76 24.98 -11.47 -10.77
CA ASP A 76 26.13 -12.21 -10.19
C ASP A 76 27.26 -11.32 -9.63
N GLU A 77 27.06 -10.00 -9.49
CA GLU A 77 28.03 -9.07 -8.89
C GLU A 77 27.50 -8.36 -7.62
N VAL A 78 26.51 -8.93 -6.93
CA VAL A 78 25.86 -8.25 -5.78
C VAL A 78 26.26 -8.97 -4.50
N GLY A 79 27.42 -8.59 -3.95
CA GLY A 79 27.85 -9.00 -2.61
C GLY A 79 26.88 -8.52 -1.51
N ASP A 80 26.92 -9.23 -0.38
CA ASP A 80 26.07 -9.17 0.83
C ASP A 80 25.90 -7.79 1.54
N ASP A 81 26.25 -6.66 0.91
CA ASP A 81 26.41 -5.38 1.61
C ASP A 81 26.05 -4.14 0.77
N LEU A 82 24.94 -4.18 0.00
CA LEU A 82 24.50 -3.01 -0.79
C LEU A 82 23.38 -2.19 -0.09
N PRO A 83 23.61 -0.88 0.10
CA PRO A 83 22.74 0.01 0.86
C PRO A 83 21.43 0.25 0.11
N ARG A 84 20.34 0.38 0.85
CA ARG A 84 19.06 1.05 0.51
C ARG A 84 19.13 1.88 -0.78
N ARG A 85 19.07 1.22 -1.95
CA ARG A 85 19.33 1.89 -3.22
C ARG A 85 18.05 2.59 -3.63
N GLN A 86 18.16 3.87 -3.97
CA GLN A 86 17.06 4.60 -4.60
C GLN A 86 16.81 3.97 -5.97
N LEU A 87 15.69 3.25 -6.11
CA LEU A 87 15.23 2.84 -7.43
C LEU A 87 14.86 4.10 -8.21
N PRO A 88 15.30 4.22 -9.49
CA PRO A 88 14.85 5.31 -10.34
C PRO A 88 13.32 5.32 -10.38
N LEU A 89 12.73 6.46 -10.01
CA LEU A 89 11.29 6.64 -9.94
C LEU A 89 10.84 7.84 -10.74
N THR A 90 9.64 7.77 -11.31
CA THR A 90 8.98 8.93 -11.93
C THR A 90 7.79 9.36 -11.08
N GLY A 91 7.78 10.61 -10.64
CA GLY A 91 6.82 11.15 -9.68
C GLY A 91 7.52 11.74 -8.44
N PRO A 92 6.84 11.84 -7.28
CA PRO A 92 5.44 11.47 -7.06
C PRO A 92 4.45 12.39 -7.80
N PHE A 93 3.32 11.83 -8.19
CA PHE A 93 2.16 12.54 -8.69
C PHE A 93 1.03 12.44 -7.68
N PHE A 94 0.21 13.49 -7.59
CA PHE A 94 -0.82 13.60 -6.58
C PHE A 94 -2.20 13.55 -7.20
N HIS A 95 -3.18 13.20 -6.37
CA HIS A 95 -4.59 13.38 -6.69
C HIS A 95 -4.88 14.85 -7.06
N PRO A 96 -5.75 15.14 -8.06
CA PRO A 96 -6.04 16.51 -8.49
C PRO A 96 -6.68 17.38 -7.38
N ASP A 97 -7.51 16.79 -6.53
CA ASP A 97 -7.99 17.47 -5.31
C ASP A 97 -6.90 17.38 -4.21
N PRO A 98 -6.41 18.52 -3.70
CA PRO A 98 -5.34 18.51 -2.73
C PRO A 98 -5.71 17.96 -1.35
N ASN A 99 -7.01 17.83 -1.04
CA ASN A 99 -7.48 17.29 0.24
C ASN A 99 -7.55 15.77 0.27
N ILE A 100 -7.19 15.12 -0.84
CA ILE A 100 -7.21 13.66 -0.97
C ILE A 100 -5.79 13.14 -0.81
N ASP A 101 -5.66 12.24 0.17
CA ASP A 101 -4.37 11.77 0.67
C ASP A 101 -3.81 10.61 -0.18
N ILE A 102 -3.73 10.81 -1.50
CA ILE A 102 -3.23 9.82 -2.46
C ILE A 102 -2.09 10.39 -3.28
N ALA A 103 -1.02 9.60 -3.41
CA ALA A 103 0.04 9.81 -4.37
C ALA A 103 0.34 8.53 -5.14
N CYS A 104 0.84 8.67 -6.37
CA CYS A 104 1.34 7.57 -7.18
C CYS A 104 2.70 7.92 -7.80
N PHE A 105 3.48 6.91 -8.10
CA PHE A 105 4.76 7.03 -8.80
C PHE A 105 5.04 5.74 -9.56
N THR A 106 5.99 5.76 -10.49
CA THR A 106 6.46 4.53 -11.15
C THR A 106 7.86 4.16 -10.73
N LEU A 107 8.15 2.86 -10.70
CA LEU A 107 9.51 2.34 -10.55
C LEU A 107 9.95 1.65 -11.85
N VAL A 108 11.24 1.79 -12.19
CA VAL A 108 11.81 1.10 -13.36
C VAL A 108 11.89 -0.41 -13.16
N TRP A 109 12.13 -0.85 -11.93
CA TRP A 109 12.13 -2.26 -11.55
C TRP A 109 11.03 -2.49 -10.51
N TYR A 110 10.24 -3.52 -10.73
CA TYR A 110 9.13 -3.92 -9.87
C TYR A 110 8.92 -5.44 -9.98
N PRO A 111 8.39 -6.10 -8.94
CA PRO A 111 8.09 -7.51 -9.00
C PRO A 111 6.94 -7.80 -9.99
N PRO A 112 6.84 -9.01 -10.54
CA PRO A 112 5.73 -9.38 -11.43
C PRO A 112 4.38 -9.41 -10.70
N THR A 113 4.38 -9.46 -9.37
CA THR A 113 3.17 -9.41 -8.54
C THR A 113 2.59 -8.00 -8.53
N GLU A 114 1.29 -7.91 -8.78
CA GLU A 114 0.47 -6.71 -8.57
C GLU A 114 -0.67 -7.00 -7.58
N ILE A 115 -1.18 -5.96 -6.94
CA ILE A 115 -2.37 -6.02 -6.10
C ILE A 115 -3.52 -5.39 -6.87
N GLU A 116 -4.52 -6.21 -7.18
CA GLU A 116 -5.75 -5.75 -7.84
C GLU A 116 -6.45 -4.70 -6.96
N LEU A 117 -6.73 -3.54 -7.54
CA LEU A 117 -7.52 -2.50 -6.90
C LEU A 117 -9.00 -2.87 -6.99
N GLY A 118 -9.69 -2.77 -5.85
CA GLY A 118 -11.14 -2.95 -5.81
C GLY A 118 -11.89 -1.88 -6.59
N PHE A 119 -13.18 -2.12 -6.77
CA PHE A 119 -14.08 -1.27 -7.56
C PHE A 119 -14.88 -0.30 -6.70
N HIS A 120 -15.55 0.62 -7.38
CA HIS A 120 -16.43 1.59 -6.76
C HIS A 120 -17.58 0.90 -6.00
N CYS A 121 -17.59 1.04 -4.68
CA CYS A 121 -18.54 0.34 -3.84
C CYS A 121 -19.99 0.76 -4.07
N LYS A 122 -20.29 1.96 -4.64
CA LYS A 122 -21.68 2.32 -5.01
C LYS A 122 -22.26 1.45 -6.14
N GLU A 123 -21.42 0.70 -6.85
CA GLU A 123 -21.87 -0.24 -7.88
C GLU A 123 -22.38 -1.56 -7.29
N LEU A 124 -22.14 -1.80 -5.98
CA LEU A 124 -22.62 -2.99 -5.28
C LEU A 124 -24.04 -2.79 -4.71
N PRO A 125 -24.82 -3.88 -4.53
CA PRO A 125 -26.22 -3.81 -4.10
C PRO A 125 -26.43 -3.13 -2.75
N TYR A 126 -25.48 -3.28 -1.82
CA TYR A 126 -25.51 -2.65 -0.49
C TYR A 126 -24.45 -1.55 -0.34
N GLY A 127 -23.83 -1.14 -1.43
CA GLY A 127 -22.87 -0.06 -1.43
C GLY A 127 -21.60 -0.43 -0.67
N ASN A 128 -21.14 0.50 0.16
CA ASN A 128 -19.96 0.28 1.01
C ASN A 128 -20.25 -0.60 2.25
N TYR A 129 -21.47 -1.12 2.39
CA TYR A 129 -21.79 -2.06 3.46
C TYR A 129 -21.55 -3.52 3.08
N ASP A 130 -21.28 -3.80 1.80
CA ASP A 130 -21.02 -5.14 1.31
C ASP A 130 -19.80 -5.82 1.95
N PHE A 131 -18.84 -5.03 2.43
CA PHE A 131 -17.65 -5.54 3.11
C PHE A 131 -17.73 -5.46 4.64
N LEU A 132 -18.88 -5.07 5.23
CA LEU A 132 -18.99 -5.07 6.69
C LEU A 132 -18.78 -6.46 7.25
N LEU A 133 -17.99 -6.54 8.32
CA LEU A 133 -17.58 -7.77 8.99
C LEU A 133 -16.65 -8.68 8.16
N ASP A 134 -16.24 -8.25 6.97
CA ASP A 134 -15.21 -8.97 6.23
C ASP A 134 -13.85 -8.77 6.88
N GLN A 135 -13.07 -9.84 6.90
CA GLN A 135 -11.69 -9.80 7.34
C GLN A 135 -10.81 -9.19 6.25
N CYS A 136 -9.90 -8.31 6.65
CA CYS A 136 -8.90 -7.73 5.77
C CYS A 136 -7.47 -7.94 6.31
N LEU A 137 -6.55 -8.19 5.38
CA LEU A 137 -5.12 -8.23 5.63
C LEU A 137 -4.54 -6.87 5.31
N ILE A 138 -3.94 -6.22 6.29
CA ILE A 138 -3.23 -4.96 6.12
C ILE A 138 -1.74 -5.22 6.21
N MET A 139 -0.99 -4.62 5.30
CA MET A 139 0.46 -4.76 5.22
C MET A 139 1.14 -3.39 5.17
N GLY A 140 2.29 -3.27 5.81
CA GLY A 140 3.10 -2.06 5.74
C GLY A 140 4.41 -2.19 6.51
N PHE A 141 5.10 -1.07 6.69
CA PHE A 141 6.43 -1.00 7.29
C PHE A 141 6.46 -0.07 8.51
N PRO A 142 5.62 -0.31 9.54
CA PRO A 142 5.75 0.41 10.79
C PRO A 142 7.12 0.18 11.43
N PRO A 143 7.75 1.21 12.03
CA PRO A 143 9.01 1.03 12.74
C PRO A 143 8.89 -0.04 13.83
N VAL A 144 9.74 -1.08 13.75
CA VAL A 144 9.85 -2.12 14.77
C VAL A 144 11.03 -1.75 15.69
N PRO A 145 10.80 -1.46 16.98
CA PRO A 145 11.88 -1.16 17.92
C PRO A 145 12.93 -2.27 17.91
N PHE A 146 14.21 -1.87 17.96
CA PHE A 146 15.37 -2.77 17.94
C PHE A 146 15.58 -3.56 16.64
N SER A 147 14.82 -3.30 15.58
CA SER A 147 15.15 -3.79 14.23
C SER A 147 16.17 -2.86 13.57
N SER A 148 17.17 -3.45 12.90
CA SER A 148 18.13 -2.72 12.06
C SER A 148 17.60 -2.43 10.65
N GLU A 149 16.52 -3.09 10.26
CA GLU A 149 15.95 -3.04 8.91
C GLU A 149 14.43 -2.84 8.90
N PRO A 150 13.87 -2.24 7.84
CA PRO A 150 12.43 -2.26 7.60
C PRO A 150 11.94 -3.70 7.48
N ILE A 151 10.87 -4.05 8.21
CA ILE A 151 10.24 -5.38 8.13
C ILE A 151 8.80 -5.19 7.65
N LEU A 152 8.38 -6.02 6.69
CA LEU A 152 6.98 -6.04 6.28
C LEU A 152 6.14 -6.62 7.42
N VAL A 153 5.36 -5.75 8.07
CA VAL A 153 4.44 -6.13 9.12
C VAL A 153 3.06 -6.34 8.52
N ALA A 154 2.45 -7.48 8.85
CA ALA A 154 1.09 -7.78 8.52
C ALA A 154 0.21 -7.80 9.77
N THR A 155 -1.01 -7.28 9.65
CA THR A 155 -2.03 -7.35 10.68
C THR A 155 -3.37 -7.73 10.06
N LEU A 156 -4.17 -8.45 10.83
CA LEU A 156 -5.55 -8.77 10.47
C LEU A 156 -6.47 -7.82 11.20
N GLY A 157 -7.47 -7.32 10.48
CA GLY A 157 -8.58 -6.57 11.05
C GLY A 157 -9.89 -6.98 10.40
N GLU A 158 -10.99 -6.51 10.95
CA GLU A 158 -12.32 -6.65 10.39
C GLU A 158 -12.84 -5.26 9.99
N VAL A 159 -13.53 -5.16 8.87
CA VAL A 159 -14.20 -3.92 8.46
C VAL A 159 -15.42 -3.70 9.38
N ASN A 160 -15.37 -2.68 10.22
CA ASN A 160 -16.41 -2.43 11.22
C ASN A 160 -17.39 -1.33 10.81
N ALA A 161 -16.96 -0.40 9.96
CA ALA A 161 -17.84 0.63 9.42
C ALA A 161 -17.35 1.12 8.06
N CYS A 162 -18.26 1.68 7.29
CA CYS A 162 -17.93 2.60 6.21
C CYS A 162 -18.48 3.98 6.56
N VAL A 163 -17.63 5.00 6.52
CA VAL A 163 -17.96 6.36 6.90
C VAL A 163 -17.79 7.32 5.72
N LYS A 164 -18.82 8.14 5.52
CA LYS A 164 -18.75 9.38 4.75
C LYS A 164 -18.27 10.47 5.68
N ARG A 165 -17.04 10.93 5.48
CA ARG A 165 -16.55 12.06 6.25
C ARG A 165 -17.07 13.35 5.63
N TYR A 166 -17.45 14.32 6.46
CA TYR A 166 -17.96 15.62 5.99
C TYR A 166 -16.88 16.48 5.33
N ASP A 167 -15.62 16.17 5.60
CA ASP A 167 -14.43 16.87 5.14
C ASP A 167 -13.73 16.19 3.94
N HIS A 168 -14.21 15.02 3.49
CA HIS A 168 -13.63 14.32 2.34
C HIS A 168 -14.71 13.86 1.36
N ALA A 169 -14.39 13.91 0.07
CA ALA A 169 -15.30 13.47 -1.00
C ALA A 169 -15.50 11.95 -1.05
N PHE A 170 -14.56 11.19 -0.49
CA PHE A 170 -14.50 9.73 -0.60
C PHE A 170 -14.74 9.02 0.72
N ASP A 171 -15.32 7.83 0.59
CA ASP A 171 -15.69 6.97 1.68
C ASP A 171 -14.44 6.33 2.31
N HIS A 172 -14.48 6.12 3.62
CA HIS A 172 -13.42 5.46 4.37
C HIS A 172 -13.95 4.23 5.08
N TYR A 173 -13.18 3.15 5.08
CA TYR A 173 -13.45 2.01 5.96
C TYR A 173 -12.78 2.21 7.31
N ILE A 174 -13.51 1.86 8.36
CA ILE A 174 -12.99 1.74 9.72
C ILE A 174 -12.72 0.27 9.97
N VAL A 175 -11.48 -0.06 10.28
CA VAL A 175 -11.03 -1.44 10.47
C VAL A 175 -10.47 -1.63 11.87
N SER A 176 -10.84 -2.73 12.52
CA SER A 176 -10.34 -3.13 13.85
C SER A 176 -8.88 -3.57 13.81
N SER A 177 -7.97 -2.60 13.80
CA SER A 177 -6.53 -2.80 13.90
C SER A 177 -5.88 -1.55 14.47
N MET A 178 -4.72 -1.69 15.09
CA MET A 178 -3.98 -0.55 15.62
C MET A 178 -3.35 0.26 14.48
N ALA A 179 -3.81 1.50 14.30
CA ALA A 179 -3.13 2.44 13.44
C ALA A 179 -1.78 2.84 14.05
N ARG A 180 -0.71 2.66 13.27
CA ARG A 180 0.65 3.06 13.63
C ARG A 180 1.32 3.68 12.41
N GLY A 181 2.17 4.68 12.63
CA GLY A 181 3.00 5.25 11.59
C GLY A 181 3.81 4.16 10.88
N GLY A 182 3.96 4.30 9.56
CA GLY A 182 4.60 3.33 8.66
C GLY A 182 3.67 2.31 8.02
N PHE A 183 2.41 2.16 8.50
CA PHE A 183 1.37 1.51 7.67
C PHE A 183 0.80 2.44 6.59
N SER A 184 0.91 3.76 6.76
CA SER A 184 0.39 4.75 5.81
C SER A 184 0.85 4.46 4.38
N GLY A 185 -0.09 4.43 3.45
CA GLY A 185 0.13 4.06 2.05
C GLY A 185 0.17 2.56 1.76
N GLY A 186 0.11 1.72 2.79
CA GLY A 186 0.03 0.26 2.64
C GLY A 186 -1.37 -0.22 2.24
N PRO A 187 -1.48 -1.39 1.60
CA PRO A 187 -2.77 -1.91 1.14
C PRO A 187 -3.57 -2.53 2.29
N ALA A 188 -4.90 -2.37 2.23
CA ALA A 188 -5.83 -3.20 2.98
C ALA A 188 -6.56 -4.13 2.01
N ILE A 189 -6.25 -5.42 2.07
CA ILE A 189 -6.74 -6.44 1.13
C ILE A 189 -7.90 -7.20 1.78
N VAL A 190 -9.06 -7.19 1.13
CA VAL A 190 -10.23 -7.98 1.53
C VAL A 190 -10.29 -9.28 0.75
N ARG A 191 -10.93 -10.28 1.35
CA ARG A 191 -11.29 -11.53 0.70
C ARG A 191 -12.80 -11.64 0.56
N PHE A 192 -13.32 -11.26 -0.61
CA PHE A 192 -14.76 -11.27 -0.88
C PHE A 192 -15.26 -12.63 -1.40
N ASN A 193 -14.35 -13.53 -1.83
CA ASN A 193 -14.71 -14.90 -2.16
C ASN A 193 -13.64 -15.90 -1.72
N GLU A 194 -13.96 -16.65 -0.67
CA GLU A 194 -13.04 -17.61 -0.09
C GLU A 194 -12.79 -18.88 -0.92
N SER A 195 -13.63 -19.13 -1.92
CA SER A 195 -13.48 -20.31 -2.78
C SER A 195 -12.58 -20.04 -3.99
N LEU A 196 -12.22 -18.77 -4.23
CA LEU A 196 -11.41 -18.37 -5.38
C LEU A 196 -9.91 -18.23 -5.01
N PRO A 197 -9.00 -18.38 -6.01
CA PRO A 197 -7.59 -18.06 -5.84
C PRO A 197 -7.36 -16.61 -5.41
N VAL A 198 -6.20 -16.35 -4.81
CA VAL A 198 -5.73 -14.98 -4.56
C VAL A 198 -5.49 -14.30 -5.91
N GLY A 199 -5.78 -13.00 -5.97
CA GLY A 199 -5.84 -12.22 -7.22
C GLY A 199 -7.12 -12.44 -8.04
N VAL A 200 -8.05 -13.29 -7.58
CA VAL A 200 -9.39 -13.45 -8.20
C VAL A 200 -10.49 -13.25 -7.17
N GLY A 201 -10.30 -13.78 -5.95
CA GLY A 201 -11.22 -13.61 -4.82
C GLY A 201 -10.78 -12.57 -3.80
N THR A 202 -9.77 -11.77 -4.14
CA THR A 202 -9.15 -10.79 -3.23
C THR A 202 -8.85 -9.51 -3.97
N MET A 203 -9.03 -8.37 -3.31
CA MET A 203 -8.70 -7.05 -3.87
C MET A 203 -8.30 -6.08 -2.75
N ALA A 204 -7.57 -5.03 -3.09
CA ALA A 204 -7.37 -3.91 -2.18
C ALA A 204 -8.68 -3.13 -2.05
N LEU A 205 -9.21 -3.03 -0.82
CA LEU A 205 -10.28 -2.07 -0.48
C LEU A 205 -9.82 -0.63 -0.68
N GLY A 206 -8.51 -0.42 -0.56
CA GLY A 206 -7.84 0.85 -0.72
C GLY A 206 -6.54 0.85 0.07
N LEU A 207 -6.16 2.02 0.58
CA LEU A 207 -4.91 2.19 1.30
C LEU A 207 -5.11 2.77 2.70
N VAL A 208 -4.18 2.45 3.59
CA VAL A 208 -4.15 3.03 4.93
C VAL A 208 -3.80 4.51 4.82
N THR A 209 -4.74 5.37 5.22
CA THR A 209 -4.46 6.76 5.56
C THR A 209 -4.34 6.84 7.08
N GLU A 210 -3.57 7.79 7.62
CA GLU A 210 -3.37 7.86 9.08
C GLU A 210 -4.70 7.84 9.88
N SER A 211 -4.61 7.42 11.14
CA SER A 211 -5.76 7.29 12.02
C SER A 211 -6.55 8.57 12.16
N LEU A 212 -7.86 8.43 12.39
CA LEU A 212 -8.74 9.45 12.95
C LEU A 212 -8.17 10.00 14.27
N GLY A 213 -7.28 10.98 14.18
CA GLY A 213 -6.76 11.74 15.31
C GLY A 213 -7.19 13.19 15.15
N LYS A 214 -7.95 13.70 16.12
CA LYS A 214 -8.24 15.14 16.21
C LYS A 214 -7.32 15.74 17.28
N ASN A 215 -6.70 16.87 17.01
CA ASN A 215 -6.03 17.70 18.03
C ASN A 215 -4.98 17.00 18.90
N ASN A 216 -4.10 16.16 18.32
CA ASN A 216 -3.02 15.50 19.06
C ASN A 216 -3.51 14.52 20.14
N GLU A 217 -4.81 14.14 20.12
CA GLU A 217 -5.32 13.07 20.96
C GLU A 217 -4.68 11.73 20.56
N PRO A 218 -4.49 10.81 21.52
CA PRO A 218 -3.98 9.49 21.21
C PRO A 218 -4.83 8.88 20.10
N VAL A 219 -4.17 8.45 19.03
CA VAL A 219 -4.76 7.65 17.95
C VAL A 219 -5.77 6.66 18.55
N GLU A 220 -7.03 6.72 18.09
CA GLU A 220 -8.10 5.91 18.67
C GLU A 220 -7.64 4.44 18.79
N LEU A 221 -7.56 3.97 20.04
CA LEU A 221 -6.96 2.69 20.37
C LEU A 221 -7.82 1.56 19.81
N GLY A 222 -7.42 1.02 18.66
CA GLY A 222 -7.99 -0.20 18.09
C GLY A 222 -8.67 -0.07 16.74
N PHE A 223 -8.72 1.14 16.15
CA PHE A 223 -9.20 1.32 14.79
C PHE A 223 -8.16 2.00 13.89
N MET A 224 -8.20 1.61 12.62
CA MET A 224 -7.46 2.25 11.54
C MET A 224 -8.40 2.63 10.41
N THR A 225 -7.98 3.58 9.61
CA THR A 225 -8.79 4.16 8.55
C THR A 225 -8.21 3.78 7.20
N ILE A 226 -9.04 3.23 6.32
CA ILE A 226 -8.66 2.88 4.95
C ILE A 226 -9.42 3.82 4.02
N LEU A 227 -8.69 4.63 3.27
CA LEU A 227 -9.27 5.39 2.17
C LEU A 227 -9.57 4.41 1.03
N THR A 228 -10.80 4.45 0.52
CA THR A 228 -11.28 3.53 -0.54
C THR A 228 -10.43 3.57 -1.81
N ALA A 229 -10.54 2.54 -2.66
CA ALA A 229 -9.77 2.43 -3.90
C ALA A 229 -10.16 3.45 -4.99
N GLU A 230 -11.35 4.06 -4.93
CA GLU A 230 -11.84 5.02 -5.93
C GLU A 230 -10.90 6.22 -6.16
N PRO A 231 -10.44 6.97 -5.14
CA PRO A 231 -9.49 8.06 -5.34
C PRO A 231 -8.12 7.58 -5.86
N ILE A 232 -7.79 6.28 -5.71
CA ILE A 232 -6.59 5.71 -6.31
C ILE A 232 -6.75 5.66 -7.84
N HIS A 233 -7.89 5.13 -8.31
CA HIS A 233 -8.23 5.10 -9.74
C HIS A 233 -8.26 6.50 -10.34
N GLU A 234 -8.88 7.47 -9.67
CA GLU A 234 -8.90 8.87 -10.13
C GLU A 234 -7.50 9.48 -10.22
N CYS A 235 -6.63 9.22 -9.23
CA CYS A 235 -5.25 9.71 -9.24
C CYS A 235 -4.44 9.14 -10.41
N ILE A 236 -4.57 7.84 -10.68
CA ILE A 236 -3.87 7.16 -11.78
C ILE A 236 -4.37 7.67 -13.12
N GLU A 237 -5.68 7.74 -13.34
CA GLU A 237 -6.26 8.18 -14.62
C GLU A 237 -5.90 9.65 -14.90
N HIS A 238 -5.94 10.52 -13.87
CA HIS A 238 -5.53 11.92 -14.02
C HIS A 238 -4.05 12.08 -14.41
N ASN A 239 -3.19 11.18 -13.94
CA ASN A 239 -1.73 11.25 -14.17
C ASN A 239 -1.22 10.26 -15.22
N LYS A 240 -2.12 9.59 -15.95
CA LYS A 240 -1.83 8.53 -16.93
C LYS A 240 -0.71 8.92 -17.91
N ASP A 241 -0.82 10.10 -18.53
CA ASP A 241 0.17 10.57 -19.51
C ASP A 241 1.57 10.79 -18.91
N LYS A 242 1.68 10.99 -17.59
CA LYS A 242 2.96 11.16 -16.90
C LYS A 242 3.51 9.83 -16.42
N LEU A 243 2.63 8.92 -15.97
CA LEU A 243 2.98 7.58 -15.51
C LEU A 243 3.47 6.69 -16.66
N PHE A 244 2.84 6.79 -17.83
CA PHE A 244 3.14 5.95 -19.00
C PHE A 244 4.11 6.56 -20.01
N LYS A 245 4.70 7.72 -19.71
CA LYS A 245 5.77 8.27 -20.53
C LYS A 245 6.97 7.34 -20.44
N LYS A 246 7.12 6.46 -21.43
CA LYS A 246 8.39 5.78 -21.70
C LYS A 246 9.45 6.86 -21.84
N THR A 247 10.43 6.85 -20.96
CA THR A 247 11.72 7.49 -21.21
C THR A 247 12.27 6.84 -22.47
N THR A 248 12.00 7.47 -23.61
CA THR A 248 12.70 7.17 -24.86
C THR A 248 14.12 7.69 -24.70
N ASP A 249 15.00 6.84 -24.21
CA ASP A 249 16.45 6.93 -24.38
C ASP A 249 16.93 5.72 -25.19
#